data_AF-A0A8H7TT89-F1
#
_entry.id   AF-A0A8H7TT89-F1
#
_cell.length_a   1.000
_cell.length_b   1.000
_cell.length_c   1.000
_cell.angle_alpha   90.00
_cell.angle_beta   90.00
_cell.angle_gamma   90.00
#
_symmetry.space_group_name_H-M   'P 1'
#
loop_
_entity.id
_entity.type
_entity.pdbx_description
1 polymer ?
#
loop_
_entity_poly.entity_id
_entity_poly.type
_entity_poly.pdbx_seq_one_letter_code
_entity_poly.pdbx_strand_id
1 'polypeptide(L)'
;MVDITNISFPAPHVTPEAVTDNIFPFYVTMDRQRINPQKNCPIFRLSAEVRQQIYGYLFQTEPNKGKKYPLRRSWRRPGFEAPPHVQTKLLQTCSLIYSECWAMPTLNTTLIIHEGSEQDRIPGDPMTTAAHPSQLLLGLPAWQVLLLQRVHITLTQPQLENGVLESWLSTLHNARASAGYYLQRFIEQKCFNTPQLRDFANGLMDVKIQSLTVRINRQDWWFWDYAPIENPKAKDADSTSEGGVVNQDLQYIIRMPQPPSPYSVKSFDKLHPFADNFEMTIALETWRPKLWELDDLLELAKN
;
A
#
# COMPACT_ATOMS: atom_id res chain seq x y z
N MET A 1 -10.31 6.78 -19.87
CA MET A 1 -9.55 7.05 -18.63
C MET A 1 -10.60 6.97 -17.53
N VAL A 2 -10.66 5.85 -16.80
CA VAL A 2 -11.69 5.69 -15.75
C VAL A 2 -11.29 6.62 -14.62
N ASP A 3 -12.08 7.67 -14.45
CA ASP A 3 -11.92 8.69 -13.43
C ASP A 3 -12.45 8.13 -12.11
N ILE A 4 -11.55 7.83 -11.19
CA ILE A 4 -11.86 7.17 -9.91
C ILE A 4 -12.34 8.21 -8.86
N THR A 5 -12.67 9.43 -9.31
CA THR A 5 -12.86 10.60 -8.45
C THR A 5 -14.30 10.85 -7.99
N ASN A 6 -15.28 10.02 -8.36
CA ASN A 6 -16.68 10.24 -8.00
C ASN A 6 -17.43 8.97 -7.60
N ILE A 7 -17.07 8.39 -6.46
CA ILE A 7 -17.97 7.50 -5.72
C ILE A 7 -18.26 8.15 -4.37
N SER A 8 -19.27 9.02 -4.37
CA SER A 8 -20.03 9.35 -3.17
C SER A 8 -20.84 8.11 -2.80
N PHE A 9 -20.79 7.67 -1.54
CA PHE A 9 -21.69 6.65 -1.02
C PHE A 9 -23.14 7.16 -1.08
N PRO A 10 -24.04 6.54 -1.87
CA PRO A 10 -25.44 6.91 -1.79
C PRO A 10 -26.04 6.35 -0.51
N ALA A 11 -26.76 7.20 0.23
CA ALA A 11 -27.84 6.74 1.11
C ALA A 11 -28.84 5.86 0.32
N PRO A 12 -29.65 5.01 0.97
CA PRO A 12 -30.01 3.66 0.57
C PRO A 12 -31.00 3.61 -0.60
N HIS A 13 -30.55 3.96 -1.79
CA HIS A 13 -31.21 3.65 -3.05
C HIS A 13 -30.15 3.19 -4.06
N VAL A 14 -29.41 2.14 -3.69
CA VAL A 14 -28.40 1.51 -4.57
C VAL A 14 -29.04 0.30 -5.24
N THR A 15 -29.05 0.29 -6.57
CA THR A 15 -29.53 -0.84 -7.36
C THR A 15 -28.65 -2.07 -7.11
N PRO A 16 -29.17 -3.31 -7.26
CA PRO A 16 -28.43 -4.53 -6.94
C PRO A 16 -27.13 -4.74 -7.72
N GLU A 17 -26.96 -4.08 -8.87
CA GLU A 17 -25.82 -4.17 -9.77
C GLU A 17 -24.61 -3.35 -9.26
N ALA A 18 -24.83 -2.13 -8.78
CA ALA A 18 -23.76 -1.28 -8.22
C ALA A 18 -23.16 -1.85 -6.92
N VAL A 19 -23.89 -2.71 -6.21
CA VAL A 19 -23.38 -3.45 -5.05
C VAL A 19 -22.42 -4.58 -5.48
N THR A 20 -22.61 -5.16 -6.67
CA THR A 20 -21.74 -6.26 -7.14
C THR A 20 -20.36 -5.80 -7.57
N ASP A 21 -20.26 -4.64 -8.22
CA ASP A 21 -18.99 -4.08 -8.73
C ASP A 21 -18.02 -3.69 -7.61
N ASN A 22 -18.56 -3.32 -6.44
CA ASN A 22 -17.76 -2.97 -5.26
C ASN A 22 -17.34 -4.19 -4.42
N ILE A 23 -17.97 -5.35 -4.62
CA ILE A 23 -17.70 -6.57 -3.86
C ILE A 23 -16.82 -7.53 -4.66
N PHE A 24 -17.08 -7.68 -5.95
CA PHE A 24 -16.36 -8.61 -6.82
C PHE A 24 -15.71 -7.93 -8.03
N PRO A 25 -14.55 -8.43 -8.48
CA PRO A 25 -14.03 -8.07 -9.78
C PRO A 25 -14.88 -8.67 -10.90
N PHE A 26 -14.85 -8.06 -12.09
CA PHE A 26 -15.47 -8.59 -13.31
C PHE A 26 -15.06 -10.04 -13.63
N TYR A 27 -13.92 -10.48 -13.10
CA TYR A 27 -13.44 -11.87 -13.19
C TYR A 27 -14.49 -12.90 -12.73
N VAL A 28 -15.27 -12.57 -11.70
CA VAL A 28 -16.29 -13.46 -11.13
C VAL A 28 -17.50 -13.64 -12.06
N THR A 29 -17.84 -12.61 -12.83
CA THR A 29 -18.98 -12.63 -13.76
C THR A 29 -18.63 -13.17 -15.15
N MET A 30 -17.36 -13.50 -15.40
CA MET A 30 -16.89 -13.89 -16.73
C MET A 30 -17.18 -15.37 -17.04
N ASP A 31 -17.80 -15.64 -18.20
CA ASP A 31 -17.99 -17.00 -18.69
C ASP A 31 -16.69 -17.57 -19.26
N ARG A 32 -16.05 -18.43 -18.46
CA ARG A 32 -14.76 -19.05 -18.79
C ARG A 32 -14.85 -20.00 -20.00
N GLN A 33 -16.01 -20.59 -20.26
CA GLN A 33 -16.18 -21.52 -21.39
C GLN A 33 -16.17 -20.81 -22.75
N ARG A 34 -16.45 -19.50 -22.75
CA ARG A 34 -16.47 -18.65 -23.95
C ARG A 34 -15.16 -17.92 -24.20
N ILE A 35 -14.16 -18.07 -23.34
CA ILE A 35 -12.87 -17.41 -23.52
C ILE A 35 -12.13 -18.06 -24.69
N ASN A 36 -11.80 -17.25 -25.71
CA ASN A 36 -10.97 -17.71 -26.82
C ASN A 36 -9.55 -18.03 -26.31
N PRO A 37 -9.02 -19.25 -26.53
CA PRO A 37 -7.70 -19.65 -26.05
C PRO A 37 -6.53 -18.93 -26.76
N GLN A 38 -6.80 -18.17 -27.83
CA GLN A 38 -5.80 -17.37 -28.56
C GLN A 38 -4.50 -18.12 -28.90
N LYS A 39 -4.62 -19.39 -29.33
CA LYS A 39 -3.49 -20.31 -29.63
C LYS A 39 -2.44 -19.74 -30.61
N ASN A 40 -2.84 -18.78 -31.44
CA ASN A 40 -1.97 -18.14 -32.43
C ASN A 40 -1.15 -16.98 -31.86
N CYS A 41 -1.47 -16.48 -30.67
CA CYS A 41 -0.71 -15.42 -30.03
C CYS A 41 0.60 -15.96 -29.43
N PRO A 42 1.75 -15.32 -29.67
CA PRO A 42 3.04 -15.78 -29.14
C PRO A 42 3.08 -15.89 -27.61
N ILE A 43 2.41 -14.99 -26.88
CA ILE A 43 2.44 -14.97 -25.41
C ILE A 43 1.82 -16.25 -24.81
N PHE A 44 0.77 -16.79 -25.45
CA PHE A 44 0.08 -18.01 -24.99
C PHE A 44 0.74 -19.30 -25.43
N ARG A 45 1.84 -19.23 -26.20
CA ARG A 45 2.72 -20.38 -26.46
C ARG A 45 3.74 -20.60 -25.34
N LEU A 46 3.98 -19.58 -24.52
CA LEU A 46 4.80 -19.68 -23.32
C LEU A 46 4.07 -20.49 -22.25
N SER A 47 4.78 -21.06 -21.29
CA SER A 47 4.16 -21.73 -20.15
C SER A 47 3.45 -20.72 -19.23
N ALA A 48 2.51 -21.19 -18.40
CA ALA A 48 1.77 -20.32 -17.50
C ALA A 48 2.68 -19.60 -16.50
N GLU A 49 3.74 -20.27 -16.04
CA GLU A 49 4.74 -19.73 -15.10
C GLU A 49 5.51 -18.57 -15.75
N VAL A 50 5.94 -18.73 -17.00
CA VAL A 50 6.64 -17.67 -17.73
C VAL A 50 5.71 -16.49 -17.99
N ARG A 51 4.44 -16.74 -18.35
CA ARG A 51 3.44 -15.67 -18.47
C ARG A 51 3.23 -14.94 -17.16
N GLN A 52 3.13 -15.65 -16.04
CA GLN A 52 2.98 -15.07 -14.72
C GLN A 52 4.15 -14.16 -14.35
N GLN A 53 5.39 -14.55 -14.67
CA GLN A 53 6.57 -13.69 -14.48
C GLN A 53 6.49 -12.43 -15.34
N ILE A 54 6.15 -12.57 -16.63
CA ILE A 54 5.97 -11.44 -17.54
C ILE A 54 4.93 -10.46 -17.01
N TYR A 55 3.75 -10.96 -16.61
CA TYR A 55 2.70 -10.13 -16.02
C TYR A 55 3.17 -9.49 -14.71
N GLY A 56 3.94 -10.22 -13.90
CA GLY A 56 4.55 -9.72 -12.67
C GLY A 56 5.42 -8.49 -12.91
N TYR A 57 6.22 -8.47 -13.98
CA TYR A 57 7.00 -7.29 -14.39
C TYR A 57 6.12 -6.18 -14.97
N LEU A 58 5.12 -6.52 -15.78
CA LEU A 58 4.28 -5.54 -16.47
C LEU A 58 3.35 -4.77 -15.52
N PHE A 59 2.87 -5.42 -14.46
CA PHE A 59 1.99 -4.81 -13.47
C PHE A 59 2.73 -4.31 -12.23
N GLN A 60 4.05 -4.10 -12.31
CA GLN A 60 4.76 -3.38 -11.25
C GLN A 60 4.27 -1.94 -11.18
N THR A 61 4.24 -1.42 -9.96
CA THR A 61 3.96 0.01 -9.75
C THR A 61 5.22 0.80 -10.08
N GLU A 62 5.09 1.74 -11.01
CA GLU A 62 6.17 2.64 -11.41
C GLU A 62 5.78 4.10 -11.12
N PRO A 63 6.76 4.98 -10.86
CA PRO A 63 6.51 6.41 -10.78
C PRO A 63 6.06 6.94 -12.14
N ASN A 64 4.96 7.70 -12.17
CA ASN A 64 4.47 8.32 -13.40
C ASN A 64 5.44 9.41 -13.90
N LYS A 65 6.31 9.04 -14.85
CA LYS A 65 7.34 9.93 -15.41
C LYS A 65 6.78 11.21 -16.04
N GLY A 66 5.52 11.20 -16.48
CA GLY A 66 4.83 12.37 -17.05
C GLY A 66 4.29 13.36 -16.01
N LYS A 67 4.26 12.99 -14.72
CA LYS A 67 3.72 13.80 -13.62
C LYS A 67 4.68 13.84 -12.43
N LYS A 68 5.91 14.30 -12.64
CA LYS A 68 6.88 14.45 -11.55
C LYS A 68 6.40 15.47 -10.52
N TYR A 69 6.61 15.17 -9.25
CA TYR A 69 6.37 16.12 -8.18
C TYR A 69 7.37 17.29 -8.26
N PRO A 70 6.93 18.52 -7.93
CA PRO A 70 7.83 19.67 -7.85
C PRO A 70 8.95 19.44 -6.82
N LEU A 71 10.15 19.95 -7.10
CA LEU A 71 11.36 19.78 -6.27
C LEU A 71 11.19 20.20 -4.80
N ARG A 72 10.42 21.25 -4.54
CA ARG A 72 10.30 21.90 -3.22
C ARG A 72 8.99 21.55 -2.51
N ARG A 73 8.46 20.35 -2.71
CA ARG A 73 7.23 19.88 -2.04
C ARG A 73 7.59 18.77 -1.06
N SER A 74 7.02 18.83 0.14
CA SER A 74 7.27 17.87 1.22
C SER A 74 6.89 16.44 0.84
N TRP A 75 5.91 16.25 -0.03
CA TRP A 75 5.52 14.92 -0.53
C TRP A 75 6.50 14.32 -1.55
N ARG A 76 7.41 15.11 -2.14
CA ARG A 76 8.44 14.60 -3.05
C ARG A 76 9.60 14.04 -2.21
N ARG A 77 9.96 12.78 -2.44
CA ARG A 77 11.05 12.11 -1.72
C ARG A 77 11.73 11.02 -2.56
N PRO A 78 12.93 10.55 -2.20
CA PRO A 78 13.58 9.44 -2.89
C PRO A 78 12.69 8.19 -2.92
N GLY A 79 12.50 7.63 -4.11
CA GLY A 79 11.59 6.51 -4.37
C GLY A 79 10.11 6.90 -4.54
N PHE A 80 9.76 8.17 -4.33
CA PHE A 80 8.41 8.70 -4.53
C PHE A 80 8.47 10.09 -5.16
N GLU A 81 9.03 10.14 -6.37
CA GLU A 81 9.23 11.36 -7.14
C GLU A 81 8.02 11.72 -8.01
N ALA A 82 7.07 10.81 -8.16
CA ALA A 82 5.86 10.97 -8.95
C ALA A 82 4.77 10.04 -8.40
N PRO A 83 3.48 10.27 -8.76
CA PRO A 83 2.39 9.37 -8.38
C PRO A 83 2.64 7.94 -8.83
N PRO A 84 2.27 6.95 -8.01
CA PRO A 84 2.36 5.56 -8.40
C PRO A 84 1.43 5.29 -9.58
N HIS A 85 1.90 4.51 -10.54
CA HIS A 85 1.16 4.17 -11.74
C HIS A 85 1.36 2.70 -12.10
N VAL A 86 0.26 2.02 -12.40
CA VAL A 86 0.28 0.66 -12.93
C VAL A 86 -0.34 0.67 -14.33
N GLN A 87 0.34 0.05 -15.28
CA GLN A 87 -0.15 -0.04 -16.65
C GLN A 87 -1.22 -1.12 -16.79
N THR A 88 -2.49 -0.73 -16.78
CA THR A 88 -3.64 -1.65 -16.88
C THR A 88 -4.12 -1.88 -18.31
N LYS A 89 -3.52 -1.23 -19.32
CA LYS A 89 -3.93 -1.36 -20.73
C LYS A 89 -3.96 -2.79 -21.22
N LEU A 90 -3.02 -3.62 -20.74
CA LEU A 90 -2.94 -5.03 -21.13
C LEU A 90 -4.17 -5.83 -20.64
N LEU A 91 -4.75 -5.49 -19.50
CA LEU A 91 -5.96 -6.15 -19.00
C LEU A 91 -7.18 -5.91 -19.90
N GLN A 92 -7.15 -4.87 -20.74
CA GLN A 92 -8.23 -4.51 -21.64
C GLN A 92 -8.10 -5.15 -23.02
N THR A 93 -7.03 -5.90 -23.30
CA THR A 93 -6.79 -6.44 -24.66
C THR A 93 -7.59 -7.70 -24.95
N CYS A 94 -7.73 -8.61 -23.97
CA CYS A 94 -8.52 -9.83 -24.13
C CYS A 94 -8.93 -10.45 -22.79
N SER A 95 -10.02 -11.21 -22.81
CA SER A 95 -10.55 -11.92 -21.63
C SER A 95 -9.60 -12.98 -21.08
N LEU A 96 -8.75 -13.60 -21.93
CA LEU A 96 -7.80 -14.61 -21.49
C LEU A 96 -6.70 -14.00 -20.62
N ILE A 97 -6.08 -12.90 -21.05
CA ILE A 97 -5.12 -12.15 -20.22
C ILE A 97 -5.81 -11.70 -18.93
N TYR A 98 -6.99 -11.09 -19.04
CA TYR A 98 -7.73 -10.64 -17.85
C TYR A 98 -7.94 -11.79 -16.86
N SER A 99 -8.33 -12.98 -17.34
CA SER A 99 -8.52 -14.17 -16.49
C SER A 99 -7.27 -14.62 -15.74
N GLU A 100 -6.08 -14.44 -16.33
CA GLU A 100 -4.81 -14.88 -15.73
C GLU A 100 -4.22 -13.86 -14.74
N CYS A 101 -4.49 -12.56 -14.93
CA CYS A 101 -3.74 -11.52 -14.21
C CYS A 101 -4.57 -10.33 -13.68
N TRP A 102 -5.90 -10.41 -13.65
CA TRP A 102 -6.78 -9.33 -13.14
C TRP A 102 -6.39 -8.81 -11.75
N ALA A 103 -5.87 -9.67 -10.86
CA ALA A 103 -5.51 -9.33 -9.48
C ALA A 103 -4.13 -8.69 -9.35
N MET A 104 -3.25 -8.88 -10.35
CA MET A 104 -1.85 -8.47 -10.26
C MET A 104 -1.64 -6.98 -10.06
N PRO A 105 -2.40 -6.06 -10.70
CA PRO A 105 -2.27 -4.64 -10.40
C PRO A 105 -2.41 -4.34 -8.92
N THR A 106 -3.40 -4.93 -8.24
CA THR A 106 -3.61 -4.70 -6.81
C THR A 106 -2.56 -5.40 -5.96
N LEU A 107 -2.25 -6.67 -6.25
CA LEU A 107 -1.24 -7.44 -5.52
C LEU A 107 0.15 -6.78 -5.55
N ASN A 108 0.51 -6.19 -6.68
CA ASN A 108 1.82 -5.56 -6.87
C ASN A 108 1.85 -4.09 -6.46
N THR A 109 0.70 -3.48 -6.16
CA THR A 109 0.62 -2.09 -5.73
C THR A 109 0.90 -1.98 -4.23
N THR A 110 1.79 -1.05 -3.89
CA THR A 110 1.97 -0.62 -2.50
C THR A 110 0.94 0.43 -2.16
N LEU A 111 0.16 0.20 -1.11
CA LEU A 111 -0.71 1.21 -0.52
C LEU A 111 0.16 2.26 0.16
N ILE A 112 0.15 3.49 -0.34
CA ILE A 112 0.98 4.58 0.20
C ILE A 112 0.09 5.56 0.95
N ILE A 113 0.44 5.84 2.20
CA ILE A 113 -0.33 6.69 3.10
C ILE A 113 0.54 7.82 3.63
N HIS A 114 -0.01 9.01 3.53
CA HIS A 114 0.57 10.25 4.03
C HIS A 114 -0.22 10.73 5.23
N GLU A 115 0.23 10.29 6.41
CA GLU A 115 -0.21 10.90 7.66
C GLU A 115 0.76 12.02 8.02
N GLY A 116 0.63 13.14 7.31
CA GLY A 116 1.30 14.40 7.60
C GLY A 116 0.27 15.52 7.76
N SER A 117 0.73 16.77 7.81
CA SER A 117 -0.17 17.92 7.75
C SER A 117 -0.93 17.93 6.42
N GLU A 118 -2.05 18.65 6.32
CA GLU A 118 -2.78 18.78 5.03
C GLU A 118 -1.89 19.28 3.89
N GLN A 119 -0.82 20.00 4.21
CA GLN A 119 0.15 20.53 3.25
C GLN A 119 1.12 19.46 2.72
N ASP A 120 1.19 18.29 3.37
CA ASP A 120 2.00 17.13 2.99
C ASP A 120 1.22 16.12 2.14
N ARG A 121 -0.07 16.35 1.92
CA ARG A 121 -0.93 15.53 1.06
C ARG A 121 -0.84 15.98 -0.39
N ILE A 122 -0.75 15.03 -1.32
CA ILE A 122 -0.67 15.36 -2.74
C ILE A 122 -2.07 15.78 -3.22
N PRO A 123 -2.25 17.01 -3.73
CA PRO A 123 -3.56 17.49 -4.17
C PRO A 123 -4.08 16.66 -5.35
N GLY A 124 -5.33 16.20 -5.24
CA GLY A 124 -6.03 15.50 -6.33
C GLY A 124 -5.62 14.04 -6.56
N ASP A 125 -4.83 13.45 -5.66
CA ASP A 125 -4.58 12.00 -5.68
C ASP A 125 -5.43 11.30 -4.59
N PRO A 126 -6.51 10.59 -4.95
CA PRO A 126 -7.42 9.94 -4.01
C PRO A 126 -6.72 8.97 -3.04
N MET A 127 -5.56 8.42 -3.41
CA MET A 127 -4.77 7.54 -2.54
C MET A 127 -4.04 8.28 -1.42
N THR A 128 -3.92 9.61 -1.52
CA THR A 128 -3.16 10.46 -0.59
C THR A 128 -3.98 11.64 -0.04
N THR A 129 -5.13 11.96 -0.63
CA THR A 129 -6.02 13.05 -0.22
C THR A 129 -7.02 12.66 0.85
N ALA A 130 -7.19 11.37 1.15
CA ALA A 130 -8.12 10.94 2.19
C ALA A 130 -7.68 11.52 3.55
N ALA A 131 -8.58 12.25 4.21
CA ALA A 131 -8.26 12.95 5.45
C ALA A 131 -8.01 12.00 6.62
N HIS A 132 -8.50 10.77 6.51
CA HIS A 132 -8.28 9.68 7.45
C HIS A 132 -8.07 8.33 6.74
N PRO A 133 -7.33 7.40 7.36
CA PRO A 133 -7.05 6.07 6.80
C PRO A 133 -8.30 5.25 6.55
N SER A 134 -9.32 5.41 7.41
CA SER A 134 -10.62 4.78 7.27
C SER A 134 -11.32 5.21 5.99
N GLN A 135 -11.24 6.49 5.61
CA GLN A 135 -11.85 6.98 4.38
C GLN A 135 -11.18 6.41 3.13
N LEU A 136 -9.85 6.24 3.17
CA LEU A 136 -9.10 5.62 2.07
C LEU A 136 -9.52 4.16 1.89
N LEU A 137 -9.52 3.38 2.98
CA LEU A 137 -9.85 1.96 2.93
C LEU A 137 -11.32 1.70 2.63
N LEU A 138 -12.24 2.57 3.10
CA LEU A 138 -13.66 2.50 2.77
C LEU A 138 -13.92 2.90 1.30
N GLY A 139 -13.07 3.73 0.70
CA GLY A 139 -13.17 4.08 -0.71
C GLY A 139 -12.77 2.96 -1.67
N LEU A 140 -12.09 1.92 -1.18
CA LEU A 140 -11.66 0.79 -2.01
C LEU A 140 -12.75 -0.31 -2.05
N PRO A 141 -12.97 -0.95 -3.22
CA PRO A 141 -13.74 -2.18 -3.32
C PRO A 141 -13.23 -3.26 -2.35
N ALA A 142 -14.14 -4.07 -1.82
CA ALA A 142 -13.84 -5.09 -0.81
C ALA A 142 -12.73 -6.05 -1.27
N TRP A 143 -12.80 -6.51 -2.51
CA TRP A 143 -11.78 -7.38 -3.09
C TRP A 143 -10.41 -6.70 -3.19
N GLN A 144 -10.35 -5.38 -3.42
CA GLN A 144 -9.07 -4.66 -3.47
C GLN A 144 -8.43 -4.60 -2.10
N VAL A 145 -9.21 -4.29 -1.06
CA VAL A 145 -8.75 -4.27 0.34
C VAL A 145 -8.17 -5.62 0.74
N LEU A 146 -8.81 -6.72 0.35
CA LEU A 146 -8.35 -8.09 0.64
C LEU A 146 -7.04 -8.44 -0.09
N LEU A 147 -6.87 -7.97 -1.33
CA LEU A 147 -5.66 -8.20 -2.13
C LEU A 147 -4.43 -7.35 -1.73
N LEU A 148 -4.58 -6.37 -0.83
CA LEU A 148 -3.43 -5.58 -0.38
C LEU A 148 -2.38 -6.48 0.28
N GLN A 149 -1.14 -6.38 -0.19
CA GLN A 149 0.03 -7.10 0.36
C GLN A 149 1.12 -6.18 0.89
N ARG A 150 1.18 -4.93 0.41
CA ARG A 150 2.26 -4.00 0.70
C ARG A 150 1.69 -2.67 1.15
N VAL A 151 2.19 -2.18 2.27
CA VAL A 151 1.77 -0.92 2.86
C VAL A 151 3.00 -0.07 3.12
N HIS A 152 2.92 1.21 2.79
CA HIS A 152 3.91 2.22 3.14
C HIS A 152 3.21 3.40 3.82
N ILE A 153 3.52 3.63 5.09
CA ILE A 153 2.97 4.70 5.89
C ILE A 153 4.09 5.71 6.15
N THR A 154 3.83 6.98 5.86
CA THR A 154 4.70 8.09 6.27
C THR A 154 4.06 8.81 7.45
N LEU A 155 4.83 8.97 8.53
CA LEU A 155 4.42 9.58 9.79
C LEU A 155 5.47 10.62 10.23
N THR A 156 5.05 11.58 11.02
CA THR A 156 5.97 12.36 11.88
C THR A 156 6.28 11.58 13.15
N GLN A 157 7.40 11.88 13.81
CA GLN A 157 7.77 11.24 15.08
C GLN A 157 6.68 11.39 16.17
N PRO A 158 6.08 12.58 16.40
CA PRO A 158 5.00 12.71 17.38
C PRO A 158 3.78 11.85 17.06
N GLN A 159 3.45 11.63 15.79
CA GLN A 159 2.33 10.75 15.42
C GLN A 159 2.65 9.29 15.73
N LEU A 160 3.89 8.86 15.50
CA LEU A 160 4.32 7.52 15.89
C LEU A 160 4.22 7.33 17.42
N GLU A 161 4.76 8.28 18.19
CA GLU A 161 4.73 8.24 19.65
C GLU A 161 3.31 8.30 20.24
N ASN A 162 2.38 8.97 19.55
CA ASN A 162 0.96 9.03 19.93
C ASN A 162 0.13 7.82 19.47
N GLY A 163 0.77 6.76 18.96
CA GLY A 163 0.09 5.51 18.64
C GLY A 163 -0.68 5.50 17.31
N VAL A 164 -0.35 6.40 16.37
CA VAL A 164 -1.04 6.47 15.07
C VAL A 164 -0.80 5.21 14.23
N LEU A 165 0.37 4.59 14.36
CA LEU A 165 0.69 3.36 13.64
C LEU A 165 -0.24 2.21 14.08
N GLU A 166 -0.45 2.03 15.37
CA GLU A 166 -1.31 1.01 15.98
C GLU A 166 -2.77 1.24 15.59
N SER A 167 -3.22 2.50 15.65
CA SER A 167 -4.53 2.91 15.15
C SER A 167 -4.73 2.54 13.68
N TRP A 168 -3.69 2.75 12.87
CA TRP A 168 -3.71 2.41 11.45
C TRP A 168 -3.79 0.90 11.21
N LEU A 169 -2.97 0.11 11.91
CA LEU A 169 -2.98 -1.35 11.82
C LEU A 169 -4.32 -1.94 12.26
N SER A 170 -4.92 -1.39 13.32
CA SER A 170 -6.28 -1.73 13.76
C SER A 170 -7.32 -1.40 12.69
N THR A 171 -7.23 -0.22 12.06
CA THR A 171 -8.13 0.19 10.98
C THR A 171 -8.01 -0.73 9.77
N LEU A 172 -6.79 -1.09 9.36
CA LEU A 172 -6.56 -2.05 8.28
C LEU A 172 -7.16 -3.42 8.62
N HIS A 173 -6.93 -3.91 9.83
CA HIS A 173 -7.48 -5.18 10.28
C HIS A 173 -9.01 -5.18 10.19
N ASN A 174 -9.67 -4.14 10.73
CA ASN A 174 -11.12 -4.00 10.71
C ASN A 174 -11.69 -3.86 9.29
N ALA A 175 -11.00 -3.12 8.41
CA ALA A 175 -11.39 -2.99 7.01
C ALA A 175 -11.32 -4.34 6.28
N ARG A 176 -10.24 -5.10 6.48
CA ARG A 176 -10.10 -6.46 5.90
C ARG A 176 -11.14 -7.42 6.44
N ALA A 177 -11.40 -7.41 7.75
CA ALA A 177 -12.41 -8.26 8.38
C ALA A 177 -13.82 -7.93 7.86
N SER A 178 -14.14 -6.65 7.72
CA SER A 178 -15.41 -6.17 7.16
C SER A 178 -15.55 -6.59 5.70
N ALA A 179 -14.51 -6.40 4.88
CA ALA A 179 -14.50 -6.80 3.48
C ALA A 179 -14.71 -8.31 3.32
N GLY A 180 -14.05 -9.14 4.14
CA GLY A 180 -14.26 -10.59 4.18
C GLY A 180 -15.69 -10.96 4.59
N TYR A 181 -16.24 -10.31 5.62
CA TYR A 181 -17.62 -10.53 6.05
C TYR A 181 -18.63 -10.20 4.94
N TYR A 182 -18.50 -9.05 4.28
CA TYR A 182 -19.40 -8.65 3.19
C TYR A 182 -19.30 -9.61 1.99
N LEU A 183 -18.08 -10.04 1.66
CA LEU A 183 -17.84 -11.02 0.61
C LEU A 183 -18.54 -12.35 0.90
N GLN A 184 -18.36 -12.88 2.11
CA GLN A 184 -18.97 -14.12 2.55
C GLN A 184 -20.50 -14.03 2.57
N ARG A 185 -21.05 -12.96 3.17
CA ARG A 185 -22.49 -12.73 3.24
C ARG A 185 -23.11 -12.61 1.84
N PHE A 186 -22.43 -11.97 0.90
CA PHE A 186 -22.92 -11.88 -0.47
C PHE A 186 -23.00 -13.26 -1.14
N ILE A 187 -22.00 -14.12 -0.95
CA ILE A 187 -21.96 -15.49 -1.50
C ILE A 187 -23.13 -16.31 -0.94
N GLU A 188 -23.40 -16.18 0.35
CA GLU A 188 -24.52 -16.85 1.03
C GLU A 188 -25.89 -16.38 0.50
N GLN A 189 -26.04 -15.07 0.25
CA GLN A 189 -27.32 -14.48 -0.15
C GLN A 189 -27.70 -14.70 -1.62
N LYS A 190 -26.73 -14.65 -2.55
CA LYS A 190 -27.03 -14.61 -4.00
C LYS A 190 -27.16 -15.99 -4.65
N CYS A 191 -27.31 -17.07 -3.88
CA CYS A 191 -27.43 -18.45 -4.38
C CYS A 191 -26.30 -18.89 -5.33
N PHE A 192 -25.18 -18.19 -5.36
CA PHE A 192 -23.95 -18.58 -6.05
C PHE A 192 -23.16 -19.59 -5.22
N ASN A 193 -23.84 -20.61 -4.68
CA ASN A 193 -23.23 -21.70 -3.90
C ASN A 193 -22.45 -22.68 -4.79
N THR A 194 -21.80 -22.15 -5.82
CA THR A 194 -20.82 -22.89 -6.60
C THR A 194 -19.54 -23.00 -5.76
N PRO A 195 -18.96 -24.20 -5.58
CA PRO A 195 -17.70 -24.38 -4.86
C PRO A 195 -16.61 -23.40 -5.33
N GLN A 196 -16.57 -23.13 -6.63
CA GLN A 196 -15.62 -22.24 -7.29
C GLN A 196 -15.61 -20.81 -6.75
N LEU A 197 -16.77 -20.25 -6.39
CA LEU A 197 -16.86 -18.89 -5.85
C LEU A 197 -16.49 -18.84 -4.37
N ARG A 198 -16.77 -19.91 -3.63
CA ARG A 198 -16.31 -20.06 -2.26
C ARG A 198 -14.79 -20.20 -2.22
N ASP A 199 -14.22 -21.02 -3.09
CA ASP A 199 -12.77 -21.18 -3.22
C ASP A 199 -12.09 -19.86 -3.62
N PHE A 200 -12.71 -19.12 -4.56
CA PHE A 200 -12.25 -17.79 -4.93
C PHE A 200 -12.24 -16.82 -3.74
N ALA A 201 -13.34 -16.76 -2.98
CA ALA A 201 -13.44 -15.87 -1.84
C ALA A 201 -12.49 -16.23 -0.71
N ASN A 202 -12.33 -17.52 -0.42
CA ASN A 202 -11.34 -18.03 0.51
C ASN A 202 -9.93 -17.61 0.05
N GLY A 203 -9.61 -17.78 -1.23
CA GLY A 203 -8.35 -17.34 -1.81
C GLY A 203 -8.08 -15.84 -1.65
N LEU A 204 -9.11 -14.98 -1.68
CA LEU A 204 -8.96 -13.55 -1.39
C LEU A 204 -8.71 -13.28 0.09
N MET A 205 -9.41 -13.97 0.99
CA MET A 205 -9.24 -13.81 2.44
C MET A 205 -7.90 -14.37 2.95
N ASP A 206 -7.33 -15.34 2.22
CA ASP A 206 -6.04 -15.95 2.53
C ASP A 206 -4.84 -15.08 2.13
N VAL A 207 -5.04 -14.05 1.29
CA VAL A 207 -3.98 -13.10 0.97
C VAL A 207 -3.52 -12.40 2.25
N LYS A 208 -2.22 -12.40 2.51
CA LYS A 208 -1.62 -11.77 3.69
C LYS A 208 -0.76 -10.58 3.31
N ILE A 209 -0.62 -9.64 4.25
CA ILE A 209 0.33 -8.53 4.18
C ILE A 209 1.74 -9.11 4.26
N GLN A 210 2.52 -8.84 3.22
CA GLN A 210 3.91 -9.29 3.09
C GLN A 210 4.88 -8.20 3.52
N SER A 211 4.53 -6.93 3.36
CA SER A 211 5.44 -5.84 3.68
C SER A 211 4.74 -4.63 4.29
N LEU A 212 5.36 -4.09 5.35
CA LEU A 212 4.99 -2.83 5.98
C LEU A 212 6.21 -1.92 6.03
N THR A 213 6.18 -0.80 5.31
CA THR A 213 7.20 0.25 5.42
C THR A 213 6.65 1.39 6.27
N VAL A 214 7.30 1.69 7.38
CA VAL A 214 7.02 2.87 8.21
C VAL A 214 8.15 3.86 7.97
N ARG A 215 7.82 5.01 7.39
CA ARG A 215 8.77 6.10 7.17
C ARG A 215 8.49 7.22 8.14
N ILE A 216 9.50 7.65 8.87
CA ILE A 216 9.42 8.68 9.90
C ILE A 216 10.10 9.93 9.38
N ASN A 217 9.32 10.99 9.18
CA ASN A 217 9.81 12.30 8.79
C ASN A 217 10.22 13.11 10.04
N ARG A 218 11.50 13.46 10.14
CA ARG A 218 12.09 14.29 11.19
C ARG A 218 12.49 15.69 10.70
N GLN A 219 11.89 16.19 9.61
CA GLN A 219 12.24 17.50 9.05
C GLN A 219 11.58 18.69 9.78
N ASP A 220 10.54 18.44 10.57
CA ASP A 220 9.75 19.45 11.29
C ASP A 220 10.05 19.50 12.81
N TRP A 221 11.29 19.84 13.16
CA TRP A 221 11.82 19.81 14.54
C TRP A 221 11.20 20.84 15.49
N TRP A 222 10.50 21.84 14.96
CA TRP A 222 9.85 22.92 15.73
C TRP A 222 8.69 22.45 16.61
N PHE A 223 8.14 21.25 16.40
CA PHE A 223 7.06 20.68 17.21
C PHE A 223 7.54 19.64 18.22
N TRP A 224 8.85 19.49 18.41
CA TRP A 224 9.38 18.46 19.29
C TRP A 224 9.57 19.01 20.70
N ASP A 225 9.29 18.16 21.69
CA ASP A 225 9.58 18.47 23.10
C ASP A 225 11.08 18.69 23.34
N TYR A 226 11.94 18.19 22.44
CA TYR A 226 13.37 18.38 22.45
C TYR A 226 13.87 18.79 21.06
N ALA A 227 14.49 19.96 20.96
CA ALA A 227 15.24 20.34 19.77
C ALA A 227 16.42 19.38 19.57
N PRO A 228 16.80 19.05 18.32
CA PRO A 228 18.00 18.26 18.06
C PRO A 228 19.20 18.99 18.68
N ILE A 229 19.85 18.40 19.71
CA ILE A 229 20.98 19.06 20.37
C ILE A 229 22.10 19.26 19.34
N GLU A 230 22.50 20.50 19.06
CA GLU A 230 23.60 20.78 18.13
C GLU A 230 24.89 20.09 18.61
N ASN A 231 25.61 19.45 17.69
CA ASN A 231 26.88 18.81 18.03
C ASN A 231 27.96 19.90 18.20
N PRO A 232 28.54 20.09 19.40
CA PRO A 232 29.57 21.11 19.61
C PRO A 232 30.84 20.87 18.77
N LYS A 233 31.04 19.66 18.24
CA LYS A 233 32.16 19.31 17.36
C LYS A 233 31.97 19.69 15.88
N ALA A 234 30.80 20.21 15.49
CA ALA A 234 30.52 20.59 14.10
C ALA A 234 30.99 22.02 13.75
N LYS A 235 31.42 22.82 14.74
CA LYS A 235 31.90 24.20 14.51
C LYS A 235 33.30 24.28 13.91
N ASP A 236 34.03 23.17 13.86
CA ASP A 236 35.42 23.15 13.36
C ASP A 236 35.54 22.68 11.89
N ALA A 237 34.42 22.33 11.24
CA ALA A 237 34.42 21.76 9.89
C ALA A 237 33.94 22.72 8.78
N ASP A 238 33.72 24.01 9.10
CA ASP A 238 33.23 24.99 8.13
C ASP A 238 34.26 26.10 7.88
N SER A 239 35.35 25.71 7.22
CA SER A 239 36.08 26.62 6.36
C SER A 239 36.69 25.83 5.21
N THR A 240 36.46 26.30 3.98
CA THR A 240 36.94 25.75 2.69
C THR A 240 36.29 24.48 2.15
N SER A 241 35.15 24.63 1.48
CA SER A 241 35.02 24.19 0.08
C SER A 241 33.74 24.75 -0.57
N GLU A 242 33.93 25.73 -1.45
CA GLU A 242 32.99 26.02 -2.52
C GLU A 242 32.93 24.79 -3.44
N GLY A 243 31.71 24.34 -3.77
CA GLY A 243 31.48 23.26 -4.73
C GLY A 243 31.42 21.87 -4.11
N GLY A 244 30.35 21.57 -3.36
CA GLY A 244 30.07 20.23 -2.85
C GLY A 244 28.61 19.87 -3.04
N VAL A 245 28.34 18.82 -3.82
CA VAL A 245 27.03 18.19 -3.94
C VAL A 245 26.48 17.95 -2.54
N VAL A 246 25.41 18.67 -2.16
CA VAL A 246 24.69 18.42 -0.92
C VAL A 246 24.07 17.04 -1.05
N ASN A 247 24.74 16.04 -0.50
CA ASN A 247 24.23 14.68 -0.41
C ASN A 247 23.10 14.71 0.63
N GLN A 248 21.88 14.98 0.14
CA GLN A 248 20.73 15.40 0.93
C GLN A 248 19.89 14.22 1.46
N ASP A 249 20.33 12.98 1.25
CA ASP A 249 19.54 11.78 1.54
C ASP A 249 20.25 10.85 2.55
N LEU A 250 20.26 11.24 3.82
CA LEU A 250 20.60 10.31 4.91
C LEU A 250 19.33 9.54 5.32
N GLN A 251 18.94 8.58 4.49
CA GLN A 251 17.90 7.60 4.84
C GLN A 251 18.52 6.42 5.60
N TYR A 252 18.05 6.20 6.83
CA TYR A 252 18.42 5.02 7.62
C TYR A 252 17.31 3.99 7.51
N ILE A 253 17.64 2.80 7.02
CA ILE A 253 16.67 1.74 6.74
C ILE A 253 16.96 0.56 7.66
N ILE A 254 16.01 0.24 8.53
CA ILE A 254 16.03 -0.94 9.38
C ILE A 254 15.01 -1.93 8.83
N ARG A 255 15.38 -3.21 8.72
CA ARG A 255 14.49 -4.29 8.29
C ARG A 255 14.28 -5.26 9.45
N MET A 256 13.03 -5.58 9.73
CA MET A 256 12.63 -6.49 10.79
C MET A 256 11.80 -7.63 10.18
N PRO A 257 12.12 -8.90 10.50
CA PRO A 257 11.42 -10.06 9.93
C PRO A 257 10.13 -10.43 10.69
N GLN A 258 9.71 -9.63 11.67
CA GLN A 258 8.54 -9.90 12.51
C GLN A 258 7.59 -8.70 12.54
N PRO A 259 6.26 -8.95 12.61
CA PRO A 259 5.28 -7.87 12.76
C PRO A 259 5.39 -7.20 14.14
N PRO A 260 4.98 -5.92 14.25
CA PRO A 260 5.05 -5.18 15.51
C PRO A 260 4.13 -5.80 16.57
N SER A 261 4.52 -5.71 17.84
CA SER A 261 3.67 -6.06 18.99
C SER A 261 2.39 -5.21 18.99
N PRO A 262 1.21 -5.73 19.37
CA PRO A 262 0.91 -7.09 19.85
C PRO A 262 0.69 -8.13 18.74
N TYR A 263 0.85 -7.74 17.47
CA TYR A 263 0.61 -8.62 16.32
C TYR A 263 1.73 -9.66 16.12
N SER A 264 2.83 -9.59 16.87
CA SER A 264 3.84 -10.65 16.93
C SER A 264 3.35 -11.91 17.67
N VAL A 265 2.34 -11.77 18.53
CA VAL A 265 1.82 -12.87 19.33
C VAL A 265 0.82 -13.66 18.51
N LYS A 266 1.12 -14.95 18.26
CA LYS A 266 0.25 -15.93 17.57
C LYS A 266 -1.11 -16.17 18.27
N SER A 267 -1.45 -15.41 19.31
CA SER A 267 -2.68 -15.58 20.12
C SER A 267 -3.93 -15.02 19.47
N PHE A 268 -3.82 -14.22 18.40
CA PHE A 268 -4.99 -13.81 17.61
C PHE A 268 -5.30 -14.86 16.54
N ASP A 269 -6.26 -15.72 16.89
CA ASP A 269 -6.95 -16.74 16.10
C ASP A 269 -7.07 -16.42 14.60
N LYS A 270 -6.63 -17.37 13.75
CA LYS A 270 -6.93 -17.63 12.31
C LYS A 270 -6.93 -16.46 11.29
N LEU A 271 -6.90 -15.22 11.73
CA LEU A 271 -7.04 -13.98 10.97
C LEU A 271 -5.82 -13.08 11.14
N HIS A 272 -4.68 -13.68 11.50
CA HIS A 272 -3.40 -12.99 11.46
C HIS A 272 -3.21 -12.38 10.06
N PRO A 273 -3.09 -11.05 9.92
CA PRO A 273 -3.12 -10.40 8.62
C PRO A 273 -1.77 -10.47 7.91
N PHE A 274 -0.68 -10.81 8.61
CA PHE A 274 0.68 -10.85 8.07
C PHE A 274 1.11 -12.25 7.63
N ALA A 275 1.93 -12.31 6.59
CA ALA A 275 2.49 -13.52 6.02
C ALA A 275 3.64 -14.08 6.88
N ASP A 276 3.98 -15.36 6.70
CA ASP A 276 5.12 -15.99 7.39
C ASP A 276 6.47 -15.36 6.98
N ASN A 277 6.56 -14.85 5.75
CA ASN A 277 7.72 -14.15 5.21
C ASN A 277 7.58 -12.62 5.29
N PHE A 278 6.84 -12.12 6.28
CA PHE A 278 6.59 -10.69 6.44
C PHE A 278 7.90 -9.90 6.68
N GLU A 279 8.00 -8.74 6.03
CA GLU A 279 9.11 -7.81 6.19
C GLU A 279 8.58 -6.42 6.60
N MET A 280 8.96 -5.98 7.80
CA MET A 280 8.78 -4.60 8.22
C MET A 280 10.04 -3.79 7.93
N THR A 281 9.87 -2.60 7.34
CA THR A 281 10.96 -1.67 7.09
C THR A 281 10.69 -0.36 7.82
N ILE A 282 11.61 0.10 8.66
CA ILE A 282 11.56 1.44 9.25
C ILE A 282 12.58 2.32 8.53
N ALA A 283 12.11 3.42 7.95
CA ALA A 283 12.94 4.39 7.26
C ALA A 283 12.92 5.73 8.00
N LEU A 284 14.06 6.20 8.49
CA LEU A 284 14.18 7.50 9.15
C LEU A 284 14.71 8.54 8.16
N GLU A 285 13.98 9.63 7.98
CA GLU A 285 14.39 10.80 7.18
C GLU A 285 14.71 11.96 8.13
N THR A 286 15.99 12.30 8.28
CA THR A 286 16.46 13.32 9.25
C THR A 286 17.39 14.31 8.57
N TRP A 287 17.46 15.56 9.04
CA TRP A 287 18.43 16.53 8.50
C TRP A 287 19.89 16.16 8.79
N ARG A 288 20.17 15.48 9.92
CA ARG A 288 21.44 14.82 10.29
C ARG A 288 21.17 13.86 11.46
N PRO A 289 21.39 12.55 11.35
CA PRO A 289 21.10 11.63 12.45
C PRO A 289 22.27 11.55 13.43
N LYS A 290 21.94 11.47 14.72
CA LYS A 290 22.88 10.97 15.73
C LYS A 290 22.62 9.48 15.92
N LEU A 291 23.66 8.66 15.76
CA LEU A 291 23.52 7.20 15.79
C LEU A 291 22.85 6.65 17.07
N TRP A 292 23.03 7.27 18.22
CA TRP A 292 22.49 6.77 19.49
C TRP A 292 20.98 7.01 19.66
N GLU A 293 20.41 8.07 19.07
CA GLU A 293 18.94 8.30 19.09
C GLU A 293 18.20 7.25 18.24
N LEU A 294 18.90 6.60 17.29
CA LEU A 294 18.36 5.47 16.55
C LEU A 294 18.25 4.22 17.40
N ASP A 295 19.18 3.99 18.33
CA ASP A 295 19.17 2.81 19.19
C ASP A 295 17.96 2.84 20.13
N ASP A 296 17.61 4.02 20.64
CA ASP A 296 16.42 4.22 21.48
C ASP A 296 15.11 4.00 20.70
N LEU A 297 15.02 4.53 19.47
CA LEU A 297 13.87 4.28 18.57
C LEU A 297 13.78 2.80 18.16
N LEU A 298 14.93 2.14 17.99
CA LEU A 298 15.01 0.70 17.71
C LEU A 298 14.52 -0.12 18.90
N GLU A 299 14.84 0.26 20.13
CA GLU A 299 14.27 -0.38 21.31
C GLU A 299 12.76 -0.13 21.41
N LEU A 300 12.32 1.10 21.14
CA LEU A 300 10.90 1.44 21.16
C LEU A 300 10.08 0.67 20.12
N ALA A 301 10.61 0.52 18.89
CA ALA A 301 9.93 -0.19 17.81
C ALA A 301 9.97 -1.73 17.93
N LYS A 302 10.87 -2.27 18.77
CA LYS A 302 10.94 -3.71 19.07
C LYS A 302 9.94 -4.13 20.15
N ASN A 303 9.57 -3.21 21.05
CA ASN A 303 8.66 -3.43 22.16
C ASN A 303 7.18 -3.29 21.73
#